data_AF-A0A1B6JQV6-F1
#
_entry.id   AF-A0A1B6JQV6-F1
#
_cell.length_a   1.000
_cell.length_b   1.000
_cell.length_c   1.000
_cell.angle_alpha   90.00
_cell.angle_beta   90.00
_cell.angle_gamma   90.00
#
_symmetry.space_group_name_H-M   'P 1'
#
loop_
_entity.id
_entity.type
_entity.pdbx_description
1 polymer ?
#
loop_
_entity_poly.entity_id
_entity_poly.type
_entity_poly.pdbx_seq_one_letter_code
_entity_poly.pdbx_strand_id
1 'polypeptide(L)'
;LVALASFACFVLYDDHNILDAQTAFVSLSLFNILRFPLSMLPQVLNTFVLTAVSIKRINKFLNNEELDPHSVTHDHSEGDPIVVEEGTFSWDSGDDNSIVLRNINVCVPASSLVAVVG
;
A
#
# COMPACT_ATOMS: atom_id res chain seq x y z
N LEU A 1 -20.74 24.58 22.64
CA LEU A 1 -19.89 24.15 23.78
C LEU A 1 -18.54 24.84 23.76
N VAL A 2 -17.73 24.74 22.70
CA VAL A 2 -16.39 25.39 22.63
C VAL A 2 -16.47 26.90 22.88
N ALA A 3 -17.30 27.63 22.12
CA ALA A 3 -17.46 29.08 22.32
C ALA A 3 -17.92 29.45 23.75
N LEU A 4 -18.88 28.70 24.30
CA LEU A 4 -19.39 28.90 25.66
C LEU A 4 -18.28 28.68 26.71
N ALA A 5 -17.50 27.60 26.58
CA ALA A 5 -16.40 27.29 27.49
C ALA A 5 -15.28 28.33 27.37
N SER A 6 -14.94 28.77 26.14
CA SER A 6 -13.93 29.81 25.92
C SER A 6 -14.36 31.16 26.50
N PHE A 7 -15.62 31.56 26.33
CA PHE A 7 -16.15 32.78 26.92
C PHE A 7 -16.25 32.71 28.44
N ALA A 8 -16.65 31.56 28.99
CA ALA A 8 -16.65 31.34 30.43
C ALA A 8 -15.22 31.43 31.01
N CYS A 9 -14.23 30.78 30.39
CA CYS A 9 -12.82 30.94 30.77
C CYS A 9 -12.35 32.39 30.66
N PHE A 10 -12.72 33.11 29.59
CA PHE A 10 -12.31 34.50 29.36
C PHE A 10 -12.78 35.44 30.48
N VAL A 11 -14.06 35.34 30.87
CA VAL A 11 -14.65 36.17 31.94
C VAL A 11 -14.17 35.75 33.33
N LEU A 12 -13.94 34.45 33.57
CA LEU A 12 -13.52 33.95 34.88
C LEU A 12 -12.02 34.14 35.16
N TYR A 13 -11.20 34.45 34.15
CA TYR A 13 -9.75 34.58 34.29
C TYR A 13 -9.32 35.93 34.91
N ASP A 14 -10.02 37.01 34.60
CA ASP A 14 -9.76 38.35 35.14
C ASP A 14 -11.06 39.15 35.20
N ASP A 15 -11.31 39.81 36.33
CA ASP A 15 -12.49 40.66 36.54
C ASP A 15 -12.53 41.87 35.58
N HIS A 16 -11.40 42.22 34.96
CA HIS A 16 -11.31 43.27 33.93
C HIS A 16 -11.70 42.79 32.53
N ASN A 17 -11.86 41.48 32.31
CA ASN A 17 -12.24 40.92 31.01
C ASN A 17 -13.75 41.06 30.78
N ILE A 18 -14.17 42.21 30.25
CA ILE A 18 -15.56 42.44 29.87
C ILE A 18 -15.81 41.79 28.50
N LEU A 19 -16.73 40.81 28.48
CA LEU A 19 -17.21 40.22 27.24
C LEU A 19 -18.17 41.19 26.54
N ASP A 20 -17.62 42.06 25.70
CA ASP A 20 -18.41 42.97 24.86
C ASP A 20 -18.97 42.25 23.62
N ALA A 21 -19.96 42.88 22.98
CA ALA A 21 -20.61 42.32 21.79
C ALA A 21 -19.61 42.14 20.63
N GLN A 22 -18.66 43.06 20.47
CA GLN A 22 -17.65 42.99 19.41
C GLN A 22 -16.79 41.74 19.57
N THR A 23 -16.23 41.51 20.75
CA THR A 23 -15.39 40.33 21.02
C THR A 23 -16.20 39.04 20.87
N ALA A 24 -17.43 39.00 21.40
CA ALA A 24 -18.28 37.83 21.29
C ALA A 24 -18.61 37.45 19.83
N PHE A 25 -19.01 38.41 18.99
CA PHE A 25 -19.35 38.15 17.59
C PHE A 25 -18.13 37.83 16.72
N VAL A 26 -17.00 38.50 16.95
CA VAL A 26 -15.74 38.23 16.22
C VAL A 26 -15.22 36.84 16.57
N SER A 27 -15.16 36.48 17.85
CA SER A 27 -14.72 35.15 18.28
C SER A 27 -15.65 34.04 17.80
N LEU A 28 -16.98 34.26 17.82
CA LEU A 28 -17.93 33.27 17.29
C LEU A 28 -17.72 33.03 15.78
N SER A 29 -17.44 34.08 15.03
CA SER A 29 -17.11 33.98 13.59
C SER A 29 -15.83 33.18 13.37
N LEU A 30 -14.78 33.43 14.16
CA LEU A 30 -13.53 32.67 14.10
C LEU A 30 -13.72 31.19 14.46
N PHE A 31 -14.48 30.88 15.51
CA PHE A 31 -14.80 29.51 15.86
C PHE A 31 -15.56 28.77 14.76
N ASN A 32 -16.48 29.46 14.08
CA ASN A 32 -17.20 28.89 12.95
C ASN A 32 -16.29 28.59 11.76
N ILE A 33 -15.35 29.49 11.45
CA ILE A 33 -14.36 29.26 10.38
C ILE A 33 -13.43 28.09 10.74
N LEU A 34 -12.98 28.01 12.00
CA LEU A 34 -12.09 26.93 12.48
C LEU A 34 -12.74 25.56 12.53
N ARG A 35 -14.08 25.49 12.54
CA ARG A 35 -14.79 24.21 12.58
C ARG A 35 -14.44 23.31 11.39
N PHE A 36 -14.30 23.91 10.21
CA PHE A 36 -13.92 23.19 9.00
C PHE A 36 -12.51 22.57 9.09
N PRO A 37 -11.41 23.34 9.29
CA PRO A 37 -10.07 22.77 9.37
C PRO A 37 -9.91 21.80 10.54
N LEU A 38 -10.55 22.04 11.69
CA LEU A 38 -10.53 21.10 12.81
C LEU A 38 -11.21 19.77 12.48
N SER A 39 -12.27 19.78 11.68
CA SER A 39 -12.92 18.55 11.20
C SER A 39 -12.14 17.85 10.10
N MET A 40 -11.40 18.60 9.28
CA MET A 40 -10.61 18.08 8.18
C MET A 40 -9.28 17.45 8.66
N LEU A 41 -8.72 17.94 9.76
CA LEU A 41 -7.43 17.48 10.29
C LEU A 41 -7.40 15.96 10.57
N PRO A 42 -8.38 15.36 11.27
CA PRO A 42 -8.43 13.90 11.45
C PRO A 42 -8.51 13.14 10.13
N GLN A 43 -9.24 13.68 9.16
CA GLN A 43 -9.41 13.05 7.84
C GLN A 43 -8.10 13.06 7.05
N VAL A 44 -7.34 14.16 7.10
CA VAL A 44 -6.01 14.26 6.47
C VAL A 44 -5.03 13.29 7.11
N LEU A 45 -5.03 13.17 8.44
CA LEU A 45 -4.18 12.20 9.14
C LEU A 45 -4.46 10.77 8.70
N ASN A 46 -5.73 10.40 8.55
CA ASN A 46 -6.10 9.08 8.06
C ASN A 46 -5.60 8.85 6.62
N THR A 47 -5.86 9.82 5.72
CA THR A 47 -5.38 9.76 4.34
C THR A 47 -3.85 9.64 4.28
N PHE A 48 -3.13 10.34 5.15
CA PHE A 48 -1.67 10.24 5.25
C PHE A 48 -1.20 8.83 5.63
N VAL A 49 -1.79 8.22 6.66
CA VAL A 49 -1.45 6.85 7.08
C VAL A 49 -1.70 5.84 5.95
N LEU A 50 -2.85 5.94 5.28
CA LEU A 50 -3.19 5.08 4.15
C LEU A 50 -2.23 5.27 2.97
N THR A 51 -1.81 6.50 2.72
CA THR A 51 -0.86 6.85 1.66
C THR A 51 0.52 6.26 1.97
N ALA A 52 0.99 6.38 3.22
CA ALA A 52 2.28 5.83 3.64
C ALA A 52 2.36 4.30 3.44
N VAL A 53 1.31 3.57 3.81
CA VAL A 53 1.23 2.11 3.57
C VAL A 53 1.17 1.79 2.08
N SER A 54 0.42 2.57 1.30
CA SER A 54 0.31 2.39 -0.15
C SER A 54 1.65 2.60 -0.87
N ILE A 55 2.38 3.66 -0.49
CA ILE A 55 3.73 3.92 -1.01
C ILE A 55 4.67 2.77 -0.65
N LYS A 56 4.63 2.25 0.59
CA LYS A 56 5.44 1.10 0.98
C LYS A 56 5.18 -0.13 0.11
N ARG A 57 3.92 -0.39 -0.25
CA ARG A 57 3.55 -1.50 -1.14
C ARG A 57 4.07 -1.30 -2.56
N ILE A 58 3.91 -0.11 -3.12
CA ILE A 58 4.45 0.24 -4.45
C ILE A 58 5.96 0.09 -4.44
N ASN A 59 6.63 0.60 -3.40
CA ASN A 59 8.08 0.49 -3.27
C ASN A 59 8.54 -0.97 -3.20
N LYS A 60 7.83 -1.83 -2.45
CA LYS A 60 8.11 -3.27 -2.44
C LYS A 60 7.96 -3.89 -3.83
N PHE A 61 6.89 -3.55 -4.55
CA PHE A 61 6.64 -4.08 -5.88
C PHE A 61 7.72 -3.68 -6.89
N LEU A 62 8.10 -2.40 -6.91
CA LEU A 62 9.09 -1.86 -7.84
C LEU A 62 10.53 -2.30 -7.54
N ASN A 63 10.83 -2.75 -6.32
CA ASN A 63 12.13 -3.32 -5.96
C ASN A 63 12.09 -4.84 -5.84
N ASN A 64 11.02 -5.50 -6.27
CA ASN A 64 11.07 -6.95 -6.40
C ASN A 64 12.05 -7.31 -7.52
N GLU A 65 12.66 -8.48 -7.39
CA GLU A 65 13.52 -9.04 -8.42
C GLU A 65 12.74 -9.13 -9.74
N GLU A 66 13.22 -8.40 -10.76
CA GLU A 66 12.64 -8.49 -12.10
C GLU A 66 13.05 -9.82 -12.73
N LEU A 67 12.17 -10.38 -13.57
CA LEU A 67 12.51 -11.55 -14.37
C LEU A 67 13.71 -11.20 -15.25
N ASP A 68 14.75 -12.02 -15.21
CA ASP A 68 15.94 -11.81 -16.03
C ASP A 68 15.57 -11.76 -17.53
N PRO A 69 15.78 -10.63 -18.21
CA PRO A 69 15.45 -10.47 -19.63
C PRO A 69 16.17 -11.45 -20.54
N HIS A 70 17.27 -12.05 -20.09
CA HIS A 70 18.07 -13.02 -20.83
C HIS A 70 17.67 -14.47 -20.57
N SER A 71 16.69 -14.72 -19.71
CA SER A 71 16.22 -16.08 -19.43
C SER A 71 15.49 -16.74 -20.61
N VAL A 72 15.11 -15.99 -21.65
CA VAL A 72 14.47 -16.52 -22.86
C VAL A 72 15.42 -16.40 -24.04
N THR A 73 15.75 -17.54 -24.64
CA THR A 73 16.49 -17.62 -25.91
C THR A 73 15.59 -18.26 -26.97
N HIS A 74 15.66 -17.76 -28.20
CA HIS A 74 14.93 -18.33 -29.32
C HIS A 74 15.85 -19.25 -30.11
N ASP A 75 15.78 -20.54 -29.83
CA ASP A 75 16.40 -21.58 -30.64
C ASP A 75 15.33 -22.26 -31.50
N HIS A 76 15.57 -22.33 -32.81
CA HIS A 76 14.67 -22.98 -33.77
C HIS A 76 15.12 -24.41 -34.14
N SER A 77 16.22 -24.89 -33.53
CA SER A 77 16.73 -26.23 -33.75
C SER A 77 16.00 -27.30 -32.94
N GLU A 78 15.32 -26.90 -31.87
CA GLU A 78 14.53 -27.81 -31.03
C GLU A 78 13.28 -28.28 -31.77
N GLY A 79 13.15 -29.60 -31.90
CA GLY A 79 12.08 -30.22 -32.68
C GLY A 79 10.78 -30.37 -31.89
N ASP A 80 10.90 -30.51 -30.57
CA ASP A 80 9.78 -30.72 -29.68
C ASP A 80 9.32 -29.41 -29.02
N PRO A 81 8.00 -29.12 -29.00
CA PRO A 81 7.50 -27.82 -28.53
C PRO A 81 7.64 -27.58 -27.03
N ILE A 82 7.77 -28.63 -26.20
CA ILE A 82 8.02 -28.51 -24.75
C ILE A 82 9.04 -29.56 -24.36
N VAL A 83 10.19 -29.11 -23.89
CA VAL A 83 11.24 -29.95 -23.31
C VAL A 83 11.67 -29.32 -21.97
N VAL A 84 11.73 -30.14 -20.94
CA VAL A 84 12.24 -29.82 -19.61
C VAL A 84 13.27 -30.88 -19.29
N GLU A 85 14.51 -30.48 -19.06
CA GLU A 85 15.62 -31.38 -18.70
C GLU A 85 16.15 -30.98 -17.32
N GLU A 86 16.24 -31.97 -16.43
CA GLU A 86 16.77 -31.82 -15.06
C GLU A 86 16.15 -30.63 -14.26
N GLY A 87 14.90 -30.28 -14.59
CA GLY A 87 14.22 -29.10 -14.07
C GLY A 87 13.97 -29.20 -12.57
N THR A 88 14.40 -28.18 -11.83
CA THR A 88 14.19 -28.07 -10.38
C THR A 88 13.46 -26.76 -10.09
N PHE A 89 12.29 -26.84 -9.46
CA PHE A 89 11.37 -25.71 -9.31
C PHE A 89 11.03 -25.45 -7.84
N SER A 90 11.12 -24.18 -7.43
CA SER A 90 10.67 -23.65 -6.14
C SER A 90 9.74 -22.46 -6.35
N TRP A 91 8.91 -22.15 -5.34
CA TRP A 91 8.06 -20.95 -5.35
C TRP A 91 8.77 -19.71 -4.82
N ASP A 92 9.83 -19.90 -4.04
CA ASP A 92 10.58 -18.84 -3.37
C ASP A 92 12.07 -19.09 -3.56
N SER A 93 12.82 -18.04 -3.92
CA SER A 93 14.22 -18.13 -4.38
C SER A 93 15.25 -18.21 -3.23
N GLY A 94 14.81 -18.34 -1.99
CA GLY A 94 15.67 -18.11 -0.81
C GLY A 94 16.20 -19.33 -0.04
N ASP A 95 15.73 -20.56 -0.28
CA ASP A 95 16.11 -21.72 0.54
C ASP A 95 16.02 -23.04 -0.27
N ASP A 96 17.05 -23.89 -0.22
CA ASP A 96 17.05 -25.21 -0.86
C ASP A 96 15.97 -26.16 -0.30
N ASN A 97 15.47 -25.87 0.90
CA ASN A 97 14.31 -26.55 1.47
C ASN A 97 12.98 -26.13 0.82
N SER A 98 12.92 -25.02 0.07
CA SER A 98 11.70 -24.55 -0.61
C SER A 98 11.44 -25.24 -1.96
N ILE A 99 12.39 -26.03 -2.44
CA ILE A 99 12.30 -26.74 -3.72
C ILE A 99 11.21 -27.82 -3.65
N VAL A 100 10.19 -27.66 -4.49
CA VAL A 100 8.99 -28.50 -4.53
C VAL A 100 9.12 -29.62 -5.57
N LEU A 101 9.67 -29.29 -6.73
CA LEU A 101 9.89 -30.26 -7.82
C LEU A 101 11.39 -30.40 -8.05
N ARG A 102 11.87 -31.65 -8.15
CA ARG A 102 13.28 -31.96 -8.30
C ARG A 102 13.48 -32.91 -9.47
N ASN A 103 14.48 -32.62 -10.30
CA ASN A 103 14.91 -33.48 -11.40
C ASN A 103 13.76 -33.90 -12.33
N ILE A 104 12.92 -32.93 -12.70
CA ILE A 104 11.80 -33.16 -13.61
C ILE A 104 12.32 -33.19 -15.04
N ASN A 105 12.07 -34.30 -15.73
CA ASN A 105 12.39 -34.49 -17.14
C ASN A 105 11.08 -34.74 -17.89
N VAL A 106 10.69 -33.84 -18.79
CA VAL A 106 9.44 -33.91 -19.56
C VAL A 106 9.71 -33.51 -21.00
N CYS A 107 9.26 -34.32 -21.94
CA CYS A 107 9.22 -33.97 -23.36
C CYS A 107 7.80 -34.18 -23.88
N VAL A 108 7.25 -33.18 -24.56
CA VAL A 108 5.95 -33.23 -25.22
C VAL A 108 6.17 -33.08 -26.72
N PRO A 109 6.04 -34.16 -27.50
CA PRO A 109 6.22 -34.10 -28.93
C PRO A 109 5.14 -33.27 -29.64
N ALA A 110 5.46 -32.78 -30.82
CA ALA A 110 4.49 -32.09 -31.68
C ALA A 110 3.26 -32.99 -31.95
N SER A 111 2.07 -32.39 -31.94
CA SER A 111 0.79 -33.09 -32.17
C SER A 111 0.42 -34.16 -31.13
N SER A 112 0.95 -34.07 -29.90
CA SER A 112 0.58 -34.97 -28.80
C SER A 112 -0.34 -34.29 -27.78
N LEU A 113 -1.16 -35.08 -27.06
CA LEU A 113 -1.97 -34.64 -25.93
C LEU A 113 -1.49 -35.37 -24.68
N VAL A 114 -0.91 -34.63 -23.73
CA VAL A 114 -0.36 -35.16 -22.48
C VAL A 114 -1.20 -34.67 -21.31
N ALA A 115 -1.54 -35.57 -20.39
CA ALA A 115 -2.21 -35.24 -19.13
C ALA A 115 -1.25 -35.49 -17.97
N VAL A 116 -1.11 -34.50 -17.09
CA VAL A 116 -0.43 -34.66 -15.81
C VAL A 116 -1.47 -35.11 -14.79
N VAL A 117 -1.20 -36.23 -14.13
CA VAL A 117 -2.08 -36.79 -13.10
C VAL A 117 -1.29 -36.87 -11.80
N GLY A 118 -1.86 -36.31 -10.74
CA GLY A 118 -1.26 -36.22 -9.41
C GLY A 118 -2.31 -35.82 -8.39
#